data_AF-A0A6C1PCN4-F1
#
_entry.id   AF-A0A6C1PCN4-F1
#
_cell.length_a   1.000
_cell.length_b   1.000
_cell.length_c   1.000
_cell.angle_alpha   90.00
_cell.angle_beta   90.00
_cell.angle_gamma   90.00
#
_symmetry.space_group_name_H-M   'P 1'
#
loop_
_entity.id
_entity.type
_entity.pdbx_description
1 polymer ?
#
loop_
_entity_poly.entity_id
_entity_poly.type
_entity_poly.pdbx_seq_one_letter_code
_entity_poly.pdbx_strand_id
1 'polypeptide(L)'
;MVGIEGGVKFGPEGAPLPLLGPAFWPRPPVLARTRQARGVVEYEGGGAVHELAITNRILRTVLTHARRNRAHRVHRVLLVVSEIADLQPLWLQHYFDKLAEGTRAEGARLEVERIAPEFACEACGRRFAMLMSEVDRIACPACGSGRCGMVRTADYTVEEIEVS
;
A
#
# COMPACT_ATOMS: atom_id res chain seq x y z
N MET A 1 5.12 34.92 13.45
CA MET A 1 5.99 34.66 12.29
C MET A 1 7.39 34.37 12.81
N VAL A 2 7.75 33.09 12.95
CA VAL A 2 9.02 32.47 12.52
C VAL A 2 8.73 30.96 12.53
N GLY A 3 8.83 30.32 11.37
CA GLY A 3 8.64 28.87 11.20
C GLY A 3 9.89 28.09 11.63
N ILE A 4 9.67 26.87 12.07
CA ILE A 4 10.70 25.84 12.25
C ILE A 4 10.23 24.59 11.53
N GLU A 5 10.63 24.49 10.26
CA GLU A 5 10.63 23.25 9.50
C GLU A 5 11.89 22.48 9.89
N GLY A 6 11.72 21.26 10.39
CA GLY A 6 12.82 20.40 10.85
C GLY A 6 12.68 18.99 10.29
N GLY A 7 12.80 18.85 8.97
CA GLY A 7 13.00 17.55 8.32
C GLY A 7 14.46 17.15 8.41
N VAL A 8 14.75 16.00 9.03
CA VAL A 8 16.10 15.42 9.06
C VAL A 8 16.26 14.51 7.84
N LYS A 9 17.17 14.87 6.93
CA LYS A 9 17.62 14.03 5.80
C LYS A 9 19.03 13.54 6.06
N PHE A 10 19.29 12.25 5.84
CA PHE A 10 20.62 11.67 5.75
C PHE A 10 20.80 11.00 4.37
N GLY A 11 21.99 11.14 3.79
CA GLY A 11 22.51 10.38 2.64
C GLY A 11 23.99 10.74 2.44
N PRO A 12 24.70 10.22 1.42
CA PRO A 12 24.63 8.87 0.83
C PRO A 12 26.05 8.25 0.58
N GLU A 13 26.27 6.98 0.89
CA GLU A 13 27.40 6.16 0.37
C GLU A 13 26.93 4.69 0.38
N GLY A 14 26.98 3.83 -0.63
CA GLY A 14 27.53 3.79 -1.97
C GLY A 14 27.80 2.32 -2.32
N ALA A 15 26.97 1.67 -3.15
CA ALA A 15 27.27 0.39 -3.81
C ALA A 15 26.30 0.14 -5.00
N PRO A 16 26.74 -0.52 -6.08
CA PRO A 16 26.16 -0.36 -7.42
C PRO A 16 24.95 -1.26 -7.69
N LEU A 17 23.96 -0.71 -8.41
CA LEU A 17 22.90 -1.49 -9.06
C LEU A 17 23.38 -1.95 -10.45
N PRO A 18 23.11 -3.21 -10.85
CA PRO A 18 23.42 -3.68 -12.19
C PRO A 18 22.53 -3.00 -13.24
N LEU A 19 23.18 -2.57 -14.31
CA LEU A 19 22.56 -2.05 -15.52
C LEU A 19 21.73 -3.15 -16.20
N LEU A 20 20.41 -2.98 -16.19
CA LEU A 20 19.50 -3.62 -17.15
C LEU A 20 18.65 -2.53 -17.79
N GLY A 21 18.58 -2.59 -19.12
CA GLY A 21 18.23 -1.50 -20.02
C GLY A 21 16.76 -1.04 -20.02
N PRO A 22 16.40 -0.18 -20.99
CA PRO A 22 15.20 0.63 -20.92
C PRO A 22 13.97 -0.16 -21.34
N ALA A 23 13.13 -0.55 -20.39
CA ALA A 23 11.73 -0.85 -20.67
C ALA A 23 10.96 0.48 -20.73
N PHE A 24 11.06 1.09 -21.90
CA PHE A 24 10.25 2.19 -22.42
C PHE A 24 8.76 1.84 -22.25
N TRP A 25 8.13 2.31 -21.17
CA TRP A 25 6.68 2.29 -21.06
C TRP A 25 6.11 3.33 -22.02
N PRO A 26 5.34 2.96 -23.06
CA PRO A 26 4.81 3.96 -23.96
C PRO A 26 3.78 4.82 -23.22
N ARG A 27 3.91 6.14 -23.36
CA ARG A 27 2.82 7.08 -23.04
C ARG A 27 1.65 6.78 -24.01
N PRO A 28 0.42 6.55 -23.54
CA PRO A 28 -0.71 6.52 -24.46
C PRO A 28 -0.85 7.89 -25.13
N PRO A 29 -1.20 7.95 -26.42
CA PRO A 29 -1.34 9.21 -27.14
C PRO A 29 -2.51 10.01 -26.58
N VAL A 30 -2.27 11.31 -26.35
CA VAL A 30 -3.35 12.29 -26.21
C VAL A 30 -4.01 12.41 -27.58
N LEU A 31 -5.18 11.80 -27.76
CA LEU A 31 -6.05 12.06 -28.89
C LEU A 31 -7.39 12.62 -28.42
N ALA A 32 -7.77 13.67 -29.13
CA ALA A 32 -8.83 14.60 -28.83
C ALA A 32 -10.23 13.96 -28.85
N ARG A 33 -11.13 14.63 -28.12
CA ARG A 33 -12.58 14.42 -28.01
C ARG A 33 -13.25 13.91 -29.30
N THR A 34 -13.99 12.82 -29.18
CA THR A 34 -15.17 12.54 -30.01
C THR A 34 -16.31 11.99 -29.14
N ARG A 35 -17.52 12.27 -29.61
CA ARG A 35 -18.86 12.17 -29.01
C ARG A 35 -19.14 10.93 -28.14
N GLN A 36 -19.86 11.19 -27.05
CA GLN A 36 -20.80 10.32 -26.32
C GLN A 36 -21.13 8.98 -27.01
N ALA A 37 -20.59 7.90 -26.43
CA ALA A 37 -21.22 6.59 -26.42
C ALA A 37 -21.30 6.13 -24.97
N ARG A 38 -22.52 5.98 -24.44
CA ARG A 38 -22.79 5.31 -23.17
C ARG A 38 -22.61 3.81 -23.40
N GLY A 39 -21.81 3.15 -22.56
CA GLY A 39 -21.50 1.70 -22.59
C GLY A 39 -19.99 1.54 -22.51
N VAL A 40 -19.38 0.81 -21.58
CA VAL A 40 -19.76 -0.39 -20.83
C VAL A 40 -19.05 -0.31 -19.47
N VAL A 41 -19.67 -0.73 -18.37
CA VAL A 41 -18.89 -1.12 -17.17
C VAL A 41 -19.35 -2.51 -16.77
N GLU A 42 -18.61 -3.50 -17.25
CA GLU A 42 -18.64 -4.86 -16.73
C GLU A 42 -18.04 -4.80 -15.31
N TYR A 43 -18.85 -5.12 -14.30
CA TYR A 43 -18.37 -5.42 -12.95
C TYR A 43 -18.52 -6.93 -12.76
N GLU A 44 -17.41 -7.66 -12.91
CA GLU A 44 -17.33 -9.01 -12.35
C GLU A 44 -17.25 -8.85 -10.82
N GLY A 45 -18.40 -9.13 -10.18
CA GLY A 45 -18.68 -8.81 -8.79
C GLY A 45 -17.86 -9.60 -7.78
N GLY A 46 -17.23 -8.87 -6.86
CA GLY A 46 -16.58 -9.39 -5.65
C GLY A 46 -15.84 -8.33 -4.82
N GLY A 47 -15.15 -7.38 -5.48
CA GLY A 47 -14.30 -6.38 -4.80
C GLY A 47 -15.00 -5.12 -4.28
N ALA A 48 -16.05 -4.62 -4.96
CA ALA A 48 -16.63 -3.32 -4.59
C ALA A 48 -17.16 -3.21 -3.13
N VAL A 49 -17.54 -4.32 -2.51
CA VAL A 49 -17.95 -4.39 -1.09
C VAL A 49 -16.78 -4.72 -0.15
N HIS A 50 -15.80 -5.51 -0.62
CA HIS A 50 -14.62 -5.91 0.15
C HIS A 50 -13.73 -4.69 0.43
N GLU A 51 -13.32 -3.95 -0.60
CA GLU A 51 -12.49 -2.76 -0.46
C GLU A 51 -13.22 -1.63 0.25
N LEU A 52 -14.52 -1.45 0.01
CA LEU A 52 -15.32 -0.44 0.72
C LEU A 52 -15.36 -0.69 2.23
N ALA A 53 -15.61 -1.94 2.64
CA ALA A 53 -15.64 -2.31 4.05
C ALA A 53 -14.27 -2.12 4.73
N ILE A 54 -13.19 -2.47 4.03
CA ILE A 54 -11.81 -2.27 4.49
C ILE A 54 -11.48 -0.78 4.60
N THR A 55 -11.80 0.00 3.57
CA THR A 55 -11.55 1.45 3.53
C THR A 55 -12.30 2.17 4.65
N ASN A 56 -13.52 1.75 4.96
CA ASN A 56 -14.26 2.29 6.11
C ASN A 56 -13.57 1.98 7.45
N ARG A 57 -13.00 0.79 7.62
CA ARG A 57 -12.20 0.45 8.82
C ARG A 57 -10.93 1.30 8.92
N ILE A 58 -10.25 1.53 7.80
CA ILE A 58 -9.08 2.42 7.72
C ILE A 58 -9.48 3.84 8.16
N LEU A 59 -10.53 4.42 7.55
CA LEU A 59 -11.00 5.76 7.89
C LEU A 59 -11.36 5.89 9.37
N ARG A 60 -12.07 4.92 9.94
CA ARG A 60 -12.41 4.92 11.38
C ARG A 60 -11.15 4.92 12.25
N THR A 61 -10.14 4.16 11.88
CA THR A 61 -8.85 4.10 12.59
C THR A 61 -8.13 5.44 12.52
N VAL A 62 -8.07 6.03 11.33
CA VAL A 62 -7.46 7.34 11.06
C VAL A 62 -8.15 8.45 11.86
N LEU A 63 -9.48 8.54 11.78
CA LEU A 63 -10.25 9.54 12.51
C LEU A 63 -10.13 9.38 14.04
N THR A 64 -10.04 8.14 14.53
CA THR A 64 -9.82 7.87 15.95
C THR A 64 -8.46 8.43 16.41
N HIS A 65 -7.40 8.19 15.64
CA HIS A 65 -6.06 8.72 15.93
C HIS A 65 -6.00 10.24 15.80
N ALA A 66 -6.60 10.82 14.76
CA ALA A 66 -6.68 12.27 14.58
C ALA A 66 -7.41 12.94 15.77
N ARG A 67 -8.52 12.35 16.25
CA ARG A 67 -9.24 12.86 17.42
C ARG A 67 -8.41 12.78 18.70
N ARG A 68 -7.73 11.65 18.94
CA ARG A 68 -6.85 11.46 20.12
C ARG A 68 -5.71 12.48 20.17
N ASN A 69 -5.13 12.80 19.01
CA ASN A 69 -4.06 13.77 18.87
C ASN A 69 -4.54 15.22 18.74
N ARG A 70 -5.86 15.47 18.88
CA ARG A 70 -6.49 16.80 18.69
C ARG A 70 -6.17 17.45 17.34
N ALA A 71 -5.85 16.64 16.33
CA ALA A 71 -5.61 17.11 14.97
C ALA A 71 -6.87 17.77 14.40
N HIS A 72 -6.67 18.88 13.70
CA HIS A 72 -7.67 19.59 12.93
C HIS A 72 -7.87 18.92 11.56
N ARG A 73 -6.80 18.45 10.93
CA ARG A 73 -6.84 17.84 9.59
C ARG A 73 -5.84 16.68 9.44
N VAL A 74 -6.22 15.69 8.65
CA VAL A 74 -5.33 14.62 8.16
C VAL A 74 -4.96 14.94 6.72
N HIS A 75 -3.67 14.87 6.37
CA HIS A 75 -3.15 15.15 5.03
C HIS A 75 -2.78 13.90 4.26
N ARG A 76 -2.18 12.93 4.95
CA ARG A 76 -1.65 11.69 4.36
C ARG A 76 -1.80 10.52 5.33
N VAL A 77 -2.03 9.34 4.79
CA VAL A 77 -2.03 8.07 5.52
C VAL A 77 -1.14 7.08 4.77
N LEU A 78 -0.13 6.54 5.45
CA LEU A 78 0.71 5.47 4.90
C LEU A 78 0.13 4.12 5.28
N LEU A 79 -0.24 3.35 4.27
CA LEU A 79 -0.69 1.97 4.38
C LEU A 79 0.42 1.04 3.93
N VAL A 80 0.79 0.09 4.79
CA VAL A 80 1.63 -1.04 4.39
C VAL A 80 0.71 -2.20 4.09
N VAL A 81 0.74 -2.70 2.86
CA VAL A 81 -0.16 -3.74 2.34
C VAL A 81 0.67 -4.97 1.99
N SER A 82 0.21 -6.14 2.44
CA SER A 82 0.86 -7.40 2.09
C SER A 82 0.74 -7.67 0.59
N GLU A 83 1.80 -8.17 -0.05
CA GLU A 83 1.79 -8.45 -1.49
C GLU A 83 0.66 -9.43 -1.88
N ILE A 84 0.34 -10.37 -0.99
CA ILE A 84 -0.71 -11.37 -1.16
C ILE A 84 -2.12 -10.84 -0.88
N ALA A 85 -2.25 -9.62 -0.36
CA ALA A 85 -3.55 -9.01 -0.12
C ALA A 85 -4.13 -8.49 -1.44
N ASP A 86 -5.38 -8.87 -1.71
CA ASP A 86 -6.14 -8.41 -2.86
C ASP A 86 -6.72 -7.01 -2.61
N LEU A 87 -5.83 -6.04 -2.38
CA LEU A 87 -6.18 -4.64 -2.13
C LEU A 87 -5.62 -3.74 -3.21
N GLN A 88 -6.51 -3.17 -4.01
CA GLN A 88 -6.14 -2.30 -5.11
C GLN A 88 -6.03 -0.83 -4.64
N PRO A 89 -4.84 -0.20 -4.71
CA PRO A 89 -4.62 1.16 -4.19
C PRO A 89 -5.57 2.21 -4.78
N LEU A 90 -5.88 2.09 -6.08
CA LEU A 90 -6.80 3.01 -6.76
C LEU A 90 -8.21 2.96 -6.15
N TRP A 91 -8.70 1.76 -5.83
CA TRP A 91 -10.02 1.57 -5.23
C TRP A 91 -10.04 1.99 -3.77
N LEU A 92 -8.96 1.73 -3.02
CA LEU A 92 -8.80 2.24 -1.65
C LEU A 92 -8.92 3.77 -1.63
N GLN A 93 -8.17 4.48 -2.47
CA GLN A 93 -8.24 5.95 -2.53
C GLN A 93 -9.65 6.42 -2.93
N HIS A 94 -10.24 5.83 -3.97
CA HIS A 94 -11.57 6.22 -4.46
C HIS A 94 -12.67 6.06 -3.39
N TYR A 95 -12.68 4.96 -2.65
CA TYR A 95 -13.63 4.78 -1.56
C TYR A 95 -13.29 5.65 -0.37
N PHE A 96 -12.01 5.93 -0.12
CA PHE A 96 -11.58 6.76 0.99
C PHE A 96 -12.06 8.20 0.78
N ASP A 97 -11.86 8.74 -0.42
CA ASP A 97 -12.32 10.08 -0.79
C ASP A 97 -13.82 10.24 -0.50
N LYS A 98 -14.63 9.30 -0.99
CA LYS A 98 -16.08 9.30 -0.78
C LYS A 98 -16.50 9.18 0.68
N LEU A 99 -15.84 8.31 1.44
CA LEU A 99 -16.17 8.07 2.85
C LEU A 99 -15.68 9.21 3.75
N ALA A 100 -14.61 9.91 3.36
CA ALA A 100 -13.98 10.95 4.15
C ALA A 100 -14.62 12.34 3.99
N GLU A 101 -15.54 12.52 3.02
CA GLU A 101 -16.32 13.75 2.84
C GLU A 101 -16.98 14.21 4.15
N GLY A 102 -16.82 15.49 4.49
CA GLY A 102 -17.32 16.09 5.72
C GLY A 102 -16.56 15.70 6.99
N THR A 103 -15.45 14.97 6.87
CA THR A 103 -14.62 14.56 8.01
C THR A 103 -13.27 15.29 8.04
N ARG A 104 -12.50 15.11 9.13
CA ARG A 104 -11.14 15.66 9.23
C ARG A 104 -10.15 15.05 8.23
N ALA A 105 -10.50 13.94 7.60
CA ALA A 105 -9.68 13.26 6.60
C ALA A 105 -10.09 13.60 5.17
N GLU A 106 -11.02 14.55 4.97
CA GLU A 106 -11.43 14.98 3.64
C GLU A 106 -10.24 15.51 2.83
N GLY A 107 -10.02 14.89 1.67
CA GLY A 107 -8.91 15.18 0.77
C GLY A 107 -7.55 14.63 1.20
N ALA A 108 -7.50 13.74 2.20
CA ALA A 108 -6.25 13.07 2.57
C ALA A 108 -5.84 12.03 1.52
N ARG A 109 -4.53 11.90 1.31
CA ARG A 109 -3.95 10.92 0.37
C ARG A 109 -3.63 9.62 1.08
N LEU A 110 -4.02 8.49 0.49
CA LEU A 110 -3.54 7.18 0.85
C LEU A 110 -2.27 6.88 0.04
N GLU A 111 -1.16 6.71 0.73
CA GLU A 111 0.05 6.14 0.15
C GLU A 111 0.13 4.66 0.52
N VAL A 112 0.41 3.82 -0.47
CA VAL A 112 0.43 2.37 -0.29
C VAL A 112 1.82 1.83 -0.61
N GLU A 113 2.45 1.23 0.38
CA GLU A 113 3.68 0.47 0.25
C GLU A 113 3.37 -1.03 0.31
N ARG A 114 3.90 -1.81 -0.63
CA ARG A 114 3.71 -3.26 -0.65
C ARG A 114 4.91 -3.98 -0.04
N ILE A 115 4.64 -4.95 0.82
CA ILE A 115 5.68 -5.78 1.46
C ILE A 115 5.52 -7.26 1.13
N ALA A 116 6.66 -7.94 0.99
CA ALA A 116 6.71 -9.38 0.79
C ALA A 116 6.14 -10.13 2.01
N PRO A 117 5.47 -11.27 1.80
CA PRO A 117 5.00 -12.10 2.90
C PRO A 117 6.17 -12.71 3.69
N GLU A 118 5.94 -12.97 4.97
CA GLU A 118 6.88 -13.68 5.84
C GLU A 118 6.66 -15.19 5.75
N PHE A 119 7.74 -15.95 5.76
CA PHE A 119 7.76 -17.41 5.82
C PHE A 119 8.51 -17.87 7.07
N ALA A 120 8.14 -19.04 7.58
CA ALA A 120 8.81 -19.71 8.69
C ALA A 120 9.29 -21.10 8.25
N CYS A 121 10.55 -21.40 8.51
CA CYS A 121 11.10 -22.73 8.31
C CYS A 121 10.65 -23.68 9.41
N GLU A 122 10.07 -24.82 9.04
CA GLU A 122 9.63 -25.85 9.99
C GLU A 122 10.81 -26.62 10.60
N ALA A 123 11.95 -26.66 9.91
CA ALA A 123 13.12 -27.41 10.37
C ALA A 123 13.96 -26.66 11.42
N CYS A 124 14.06 -25.33 11.33
CA CYS A 124 14.90 -24.53 12.23
C CYS A 124 14.19 -23.33 12.87
N GLY A 125 12.93 -23.07 12.53
CA GLY A 125 12.15 -21.95 13.06
C GLY A 125 12.52 -20.57 12.51
N ARG A 126 13.51 -20.47 11.61
CA ARG A 126 13.92 -19.18 11.03
C ARG A 126 12.77 -18.55 10.24
N ARG A 127 12.51 -17.28 10.53
CA ARG A 127 11.62 -16.43 9.73
C ARG A 127 12.38 -15.60 8.70
N PHE A 128 11.78 -15.41 7.53
CA PHE A 128 12.35 -14.64 6.43
C PHE A 128 11.25 -14.16 5.48
N ALA A 129 11.44 -13.00 4.85
CA ALA A 129 10.57 -12.50 3.80
C ALA A 129 11.05 -12.98 2.42
N MET A 130 10.12 -13.21 1.50
CA MET A 130 10.41 -13.66 0.14
C MET A 130 9.32 -13.15 -0.80
N LEU A 131 9.71 -12.68 -1.99
CA LEU A 131 8.76 -12.25 -3.01
C LEU A 131 7.93 -13.43 -3.49
N MET A 132 6.66 -13.18 -3.81
CA MET A 132 5.80 -14.29 -4.23
C MET A 132 6.21 -14.93 -5.56
N SER A 133 6.92 -14.19 -6.40
CA SER A 133 7.53 -14.69 -7.64
C SER A 133 8.64 -15.72 -7.43
N GLU A 134 9.17 -15.87 -6.21
CA GLU A 134 10.30 -16.76 -5.88
C GLU A 134 9.87 -18.02 -5.12
N VAL A 135 8.58 -18.16 -4.81
CA VAL A 135 8.08 -19.21 -3.91
C VAL A 135 8.35 -20.63 -4.40
N ASP A 136 8.38 -20.87 -5.71
CA ASP A 136 8.68 -22.17 -6.31
C ASP A 136 10.10 -22.67 -5.98
N ARG A 137 10.99 -21.76 -5.56
CA ARG A 137 12.38 -22.03 -5.20
C ARG A 137 12.63 -21.85 -3.70
N ILE A 138 11.58 -21.90 -2.89
CA ILE A 138 11.69 -21.61 -1.47
C ILE A 138 12.69 -22.54 -0.77
N ALA A 139 13.68 -21.94 -0.13
CA ALA A 139 14.65 -22.62 0.71
C ALA A 139 14.97 -21.72 1.89
N CYS A 140 15.05 -22.31 3.08
CA CYS A 140 15.41 -21.56 4.27
C CYS A 140 16.83 -20.99 4.14
N PRO A 141 17.04 -19.67 4.30
CA PRO A 141 18.36 -19.07 4.17
C PRO A 141 19.32 -19.46 5.30
N ALA A 142 18.81 -20.07 6.39
CA ALA A 142 19.63 -20.49 7.52
C ALA A 142 20.07 -21.96 7.46
N CYS A 143 19.21 -22.87 7.01
CA CYS A 143 19.50 -24.32 7.02
C CYS A 143 19.32 -25.01 5.66
N GLY A 144 18.89 -24.30 4.62
CA GLY A 144 18.67 -24.86 3.28
C GLY A 144 17.43 -25.74 3.14
N SER A 145 16.65 -25.95 4.19
CA SER A 145 15.43 -26.77 4.11
C SER A 145 14.36 -26.11 3.23
N GLY A 146 13.76 -26.88 2.32
CA GLY A 146 12.58 -26.46 1.56
C GLY A 146 11.26 -26.52 2.33
N ARG A 147 11.26 -27.04 3.57
CA ARG A 147 10.06 -27.08 4.43
C ARG A 147 9.84 -25.71 5.09
N CYS A 148 9.23 -24.80 4.33
CA CYS A 148 8.91 -23.46 4.78
C CYS A 148 7.43 -23.16 4.51
N GLY A 149 6.72 -22.69 5.52
CA GLY A 149 5.32 -22.29 5.42
C GLY A 149 5.18 -20.78 5.48
N MET A 150 4.22 -20.23 4.75
CA MET A 150 3.86 -18.80 4.85
C MET A 150 3.30 -18.52 6.24
N VAL A 151 3.82 -17.49 6.89
CA VAL A 151 3.27 -16.95 8.14
C VAL A 151 2.14 -16.02 7.76
N ARG A 152 0.96 -16.21 8.37
CA ARG A 152 -0.17 -15.31 8.16
C ARG A 152 0.20 -13.90 8.65
N THR A 153 0.38 -12.98 7.72
CA THR A 153 0.56 -11.55 8.00
C THR A 153 -0.79 -10.84 7.96
N ALA A 154 -0.86 -9.63 8.52
CA ALA A 154 -2.03 -8.78 8.31
C ALA A 154 -2.10 -8.36 6.84
N ASP A 155 -3.31 -8.29 6.28
CA ASP A 155 -3.50 -7.85 4.89
C ASP A 155 -2.98 -6.41 4.69
N TYR A 156 -3.18 -5.56 5.71
CA TYR A 156 -2.64 -4.21 5.76
C TYR A 156 -2.43 -3.72 7.19
N THR A 157 -1.61 -2.70 7.33
CA THR A 157 -1.45 -1.88 8.54
C THR A 157 -1.49 -0.39 8.19
N VAL A 158 -1.87 0.45 9.16
CA VAL A 158 -1.76 1.91 9.08
C VAL A 158 -0.50 2.31 9.83
N GLU A 159 0.57 2.63 9.10
CA GLU A 159 1.88 2.91 9.69
C GLU A 159 2.06 4.37 10.08
N GLU A 160 1.58 5.29 9.25
CA GLU A 160 1.76 6.73 9.46
C GLU A 160 0.47 7.50 9.18
N ILE A 161 0.23 8.55 9.97
CA ILE A 161 -0.85 9.52 9.75
C ILE A 161 -0.26 10.92 9.91
N GLU A 162 -0.18 11.66 8.80
CA GLU A 162 0.28 13.05 8.79
C GLU A 162 -0.88 13.98 9.13
N VAL A 163 -0.70 14.85 10.12
CA VAL A 163 -1.76 15.70 10.67
C VAL A 163 -1.31 17.13 10.97
N SER A 164 -2.28 18.06 11.05
CA SER A 164 -2.13 19.44 11.55
C SER A 164 -3.22 19.80 12.54
#